data_AF-A0A061IH83-F1
#
_entry.id   AF-A0A061IH83-F1
#
_cell.length_a   1.000
_cell.length_b   1.000
_cell.length_c   1.000
_cell.angle_alpha   90.00
_cell.angle_beta   90.00
_cell.angle_gamma   90.00
#
_symmetry.space_group_name_H-M   'P 1'
#
loop_
_entity.id
_entity.type
_entity.pdbx_description
1 polymer ?
#
loop_
_entity_poly.entity_id
_entity_poly.type
_entity_poly.pdbx_seq_one_letter_code
_entity_poly.pdbx_strand_id
1 'polypeptide(L)'
;MPFHGQPWDWQNMTSIKEQAAISRLLSFLQEWDNASRNLRSQILTKFIDSNEGKTGPELEQEFSQGASLFLIRLTTWLRITYMTGLDLEKILRSIGIFLSAVSSNRYLIEFLEIGGVLTLLEILGLEKIKEEDKRESVKLLQIIASTGRKYKELICESYGVRSIAEFLAKSQSEETQEEVQILLDTLLHGNPKYQNQVYKGLIALLPCGSPKAQQLALQTLRTAQSIIGATHPSIVDCVLTVLGTMHLEVQYEGRKASSSPKAAATAHSPKSPSNHKEPVAECLK
;
A
#
# COMPACT_ATOMS: atom_id res chain seq x y z
N MET A 1 -21.82 0.20 60.09
CA MET A 1 -21.75 0.83 58.75
C MET A 1 -21.18 -0.19 57.78
N PRO A 2 -21.98 -0.61 56.80
CA PRO A 2 -21.55 -0.49 55.40
C PRO A 2 -22.66 0.09 54.53
N PHE A 3 -22.30 0.98 53.61
CA PHE A 3 -23.21 1.48 52.57
C PHE A 3 -23.52 0.34 51.58
N HIS A 4 -24.70 -0.26 51.70
CA HIS A 4 -25.28 -1.09 50.66
C HIS A 4 -25.89 -0.17 49.59
N GLY A 5 -25.13 0.17 48.54
CA GLY A 5 -25.69 0.79 47.34
C GLY A 5 -26.60 -0.23 46.64
N GLN A 6 -27.87 0.13 46.41
CA GLN A 6 -28.83 -0.80 45.82
C GLN A 6 -28.54 -1.02 44.32
N PRO A 7 -28.80 -2.22 43.75
CA PRO A 7 -28.46 -2.53 42.37
C PRO A 7 -29.05 -1.60 41.29
N TRP A 8 -30.22 -1.00 41.57
CA TRP A 8 -30.89 -0.06 40.67
C TRP A 8 -30.20 1.30 40.60
N ASP A 9 -29.49 1.75 41.65
CA ASP A 9 -28.69 2.99 41.61
C ASP A 9 -27.53 2.87 40.61
N TRP A 10 -26.88 1.71 40.58
CA TRP A 10 -25.79 1.43 39.66
C TRP A 10 -26.25 1.35 38.21
N GLN A 11 -27.39 0.68 37.96
CA GLN A 11 -27.99 0.59 36.62
C GLN A 11 -28.46 1.97 36.10
N ASN A 12 -29.02 2.81 36.98
CA ASN A 12 -29.42 4.16 36.60
C ASN A 12 -28.19 5.06 36.34
N MET A 13 -27.14 4.94 37.16
CA MET A 13 -25.89 5.67 36.94
C MET A 13 -25.15 5.24 35.66
N THR A 14 -25.16 3.95 35.29
CA THR A 14 -24.59 3.49 34.00
C THR A 14 -25.37 4.06 32.82
N SER A 15 -26.71 4.02 32.87
CA SER A 15 -27.59 4.59 31.83
C SER A 15 -27.37 6.10 31.62
N ILE A 16 -27.25 6.87 32.72
CA ILE A 16 -26.99 8.32 32.65
C ILE A 16 -25.61 8.62 32.04
N LYS A 17 -24.58 7.85 32.40
CA LYS A 17 -23.23 8.01 31.86
C LYS A 17 -23.16 7.68 30.37
N GLU A 18 -23.84 6.62 29.94
CA GLU A 18 -23.95 6.23 28.53
C GLU A 18 -24.67 7.31 27.72
N GLN A 19 -25.80 7.81 28.22
CA GLN A 19 -26.54 8.88 27.54
C GLN A 19 -25.71 10.16 27.40
N ALA A 20 -24.94 10.52 28.44
CA ALA A 20 -24.02 11.65 28.37
C ALA A 20 -22.89 11.44 27.36
N ALA A 21 -22.35 10.23 27.25
CA ALA A 21 -21.30 9.89 26.29
C ALA A 21 -21.81 9.96 24.83
N ILE A 22 -23.00 9.41 24.57
CA ILE A 22 -23.68 9.52 23.27
C ILE A 22 -23.94 10.99 22.92
N SER A 23 -24.38 11.80 23.89
CA SER A 23 -24.64 13.23 23.65
C SER A 23 -23.36 14.00 23.29
N ARG A 24 -22.22 13.66 23.89
CA ARG A 24 -20.91 14.23 23.52
C ARG A 24 -20.49 13.82 22.11
N LEU A 25 -20.65 12.55 21.75
CA LEU A 25 -20.40 12.07 20.40
C LEU A 25 -21.21 12.87 19.37
N LEU A 26 -22.52 12.99 19.58
CA LEU A 26 -23.40 13.71 18.66
C LEU A 26 -23.01 15.19 18.54
N SER A 27 -22.67 15.84 19.65
CA SER A 27 -22.15 17.21 19.64
C SER A 27 -20.85 17.34 18.85
N PHE A 28 -19.92 16.40 19.00
CA PHE A 28 -18.66 16.36 18.25
C PHE A 28 -18.90 16.18 16.74
N LEU A 29 -19.78 15.26 16.36
CA LEU A 29 -20.13 15.04 14.96
C LEU A 29 -20.83 16.27 14.36
N GLN A 30 -21.71 16.92 15.11
CA GLN A 30 -22.36 18.16 14.69
C GLN A 30 -21.36 19.31 14.56
N GLU A 31 -20.35 19.39 15.44
CA GLU A 31 -19.26 20.35 15.31
C GLU A 31 -18.49 20.13 14.01
N TRP A 32 -18.12 18.89 13.69
CA TRP A 32 -17.48 18.55 12.42
C TRP A 32 -18.33 18.94 11.20
N ASP A 33 -19.62 18.61 11.24
CA ASP A 33 -20.55 18.82 10.13
C ASP A 33 -20.73 20.34 9.85
N ASN A 34 -20.74 21.18 10.90
CA ASN A 34 -20.89 22.64 10.78
C ASN A 34 -19.57 23.41 10.75
N ALA A 35 -18.43 22.74 10.91
CA ALA A 35 -17.13 23.39 11.03
C ALA A 35 -16.71 24.10 9.74
N SER A 36 -16.09 25.27 9.91
CA SER A 36 -15.31 25.90 8.84
C SER A 36 -14.07 25.05 8.52
N ARG A 37 -13.42 25.32 7.39
CA ARG A 37 -12.17 24.65 7.00
C ARG A 37 -11.12 24.66 8.13
N ASN A 38 -10.88 25.83 8.71
CA ASN A 38 -9.87 25.99 9.77
C ASN A 38 -10.23 25.16 11.01
N LEU A 39 -11.52 25.15 11.38
CA LEU A 39 -11.98 24.35 12.51
C LEU A 39 -11.87 22.84 12.22
N ARG A 40 -12.19 22.38 11.00
CA ARG A 40 -11.95 20.97 10.62
C ARG A 40 -10.47 20.60 10.72
N SER A 41 -9.57 21.47 10.25
CA SER A 41 -8.12 21.23 10.38
C SER A 41 -7.67 21.10 11.84
N GLN A 42 -8.24 21.93 12.74
CA GLN A 42 -8.00 21.83 14.19
C GLN A 42 -8.58 20.54 14.79
N ILE A 43 -9.80 20.15 14.40
CA ILE A 43 -10.43 18.90 14.83
C ILE A 43 -9.56 17.70 14.41
N LEU A 44 -9.10 17.66 13.16
CA LEU A 44 -8.22 16.60 12.66
C LEU A 44 -6.90 16.55 13.43
N THR A 45 -6.30 17.71 13.70
CA THR A 45 -5.03 17.78 14.45
C THR A 45 -5.21 17.20 15.85
N LYS A 46 -6.23 17.66 16.59
CA LYS A 46 -6.55 17.13 17.92
C LYS A 46 -6.86 15.64 17.89
N PHE A 47 -7.60 15.18 16.88
CA PHE A 47 -7.93 13.78 16.71
C PHE A 47 -6.67 12.93 16.53
N ILE A 48 -5.77 13.34 15.63
CA ILE A 48 -4.50 12.65 15.37
C ILE A 48 -3.67 12.57 16.66
N ASP A 49 -3.42 13.71 17.30
CA ASP A 49 -2.59 13.79 18.50
C ASP A 49 -3.14 12.93 19.65
N SER A 50 -4.47 12.77 19.73
CA SER A 50 -5.12 12.05 20.83
C SER A 50 -5.32 10.56 20.55
N ASN A 51 -5.27 10.11 19.29
CA ASN A 51 -5.70 8.77 18.89
C ASN A 51 -4.64 7.94 18.17
N GLU A 52 -3.46 8.49 17.89
CA GLU A 52 -2.36 7.74 17.30
C GLU A 52 -1.99 6.53 18.18
N GLY A 53 -1.89 5.34 17.56
CA GLY A 53 -1.55 4.09 18.24
C GLY A 53 -2.69 3.40 19.02
N LYS A 54 -3.91 3.95 19.03
CA LYS A 54 -5.05 3.30 19.69
C LYS A 54 -5.52 2.05 18.96
N THR A 55 -6.03 1.11 19.75
CA THR A 55 -6.72 -0.09 19.30
C THR A 55 -8.18 0.19 18.95
N GLY A 56 -8.80 -0.75 18.22
CA GLY A 56 -10.21 -0.69 17.88
C GLY A 56 -11.15 -0.46 19.07
N PRO A 57 -11.04 -1.27 20.15
CA PRO A 57 -11.87 -1.09 21.34
C PRO A 57 -11.68 0.27 22.02
N GLU A 58 -10.47 0.83 22.03
CA GLU A 58 -10.22 2.17 22.60
C GLU A 58 -10.87 3.27 21.78
N LEU A 59 -10.82 3.17 20.44
CA LEU A 59 -11.54 4.08 19.55
C LEU A 59 -13.05 3.96 19.77
N GLU A 60 -13.60 2.75 19.85
CA GLU A 60 -15.03 2.60 20.13
C GLU A 60 -15.41 3.12 21.51
N GLN A 61 -14.55 2.98 22.52
CA GLN A 61 -14.80 3.55 23.84
C GLN A 61 -14.82 5.09 23.80
N GLU A 62 -13.89 5.72 23.09
CA GLU A 62 -13.86 7.17 22.92
C GLU A 62 -15.11 7.70 22.20
N PHE A 63 -15.55 6.98 21.17
CA PHE A 63 -16.66 7.38 20.33
C PHE A 63 -17.99 6.73 20.75
N SER A 64 -18.13 6.23 21.98
CA SER A 64 -19.39 5.64 22.48
C SER A 64 -19.99 4.60 21.53
N GLN A 65 -19.16 3.71 20.99
CA GLN A 65 -19.47 2.67 19.99
C GLN A 65 -19.89 3.22 18.61
N GLY A 66 -19.62 4.50 18.35
CA GLY A 66 -19.98 5.21 17.13
C GLY A 66 -18.78 5.68 16.31
N ALA A 67 -17.60 5.06 16.45
CA ALA A 67 -16.38 5.55 15.80
C ALA A 67 -16.49 5.55 14.25
N SER A 68 -17.21 4.59 13.69
CA SER A 68 -17.52 4.53 12.24
C SER A 68 -18.30 5.75 11.74
N LEU A 69 -19.08 6.42 12.59
CA LEU A 69 -19.79 7.64 12.20
C LEU A 69 -18.82 8.79 11.91
N PHE A 70 -17.66 8.80 12.57
CA PHE A 70 -16.63 9.77 12.25
C PHE A 70 -15.81 9.34 11.03
N LEU A 71 -15.47 8.04 10.92
CA LEU A 71 -14.78 7.51 9.73
C LEU A 71 -15.55 7.80 8.44
N ILE A 72 -16.87 7.56 8.39
CA ILE A 72 -17.66 7.85 7.19
C ILE A 72 -17.58 9.34 6.82
N ARG A 73 -17.62 10.25 7.81
CA ARG A 73 -17.49 11.70 7.57
C ARG A 73 -16.11 12.08 7.04
N LEU A 74 -15.04 11.48 7.58
CA LEU A 74 -13.68 11.67 7.10
C LEU A 74 -13.54 11.23 5.65
N THR A 75 -14.09 10.07 5.31
CA THR A 75 -14.00 9.51 3.96
C THR A 75 -14.88 10.25 2.94
N THR A 76 -16.07 10.71 3.34
CA THR A 76 -16.87 11.62 2.53
C THR A 76 -16.12 12.93 2.28
N TRP A 77 -15.51 13.51 3.31
CA TRP A 77 -14.74 14.74 3.18
C TRP A 77 -13.50 14.56 2.30
N LEU A 78 -12.79 13.42 2.42
CA LEU A 78 -11.70 13.04 1.53
C LEU A 78 -12.17 13.07 0.07
N ARG A 79 -13.28 12.41 -0.25
CA ARG A 79 -13.82 12.33 -1.62
C ARG A 79 -14.18 13.70 -2.20
N ILE A 80 -14.63 14.63 -1.37
CA ILE A 80 -14.97 16.00 -1.81
C ILE A 80 -13.71 16.83 -2.05
N THR A 81 -12.64 16.61 -1.29
CA THR A 81 -11.51 17.56 -1.19
C THR A 81 -10.20 17.08 -1.80
N TYR A 82 -10.01 15.78 -2.04
CA TYR A 82 -8.71 15.22 -2.44
C TYR A 82 -8.13 15.85 -3.72
N MET A 83 -8.98 16.26 -4.68
CA MET A 83 -8.54 16.92 -5.91
C MET A 83 -7.93 18.32 -5.69
N THR A 84 -8.20 18.93 -4.53
CA THR A 84 -7.73 20.28 -4.17
C THR A 84 -6.54 20.27 -3.21
N GLY A 85 -6.22 19.12 -2.60
CA GLY A 85 -5.13 18.99 -1.60
C GLY A 85 -5.39 19.69 -0.27
N LEU A 86 -6.62 20.17 -0.01
CA LEU A 86 -6.93 20.93 1.20
C LEU A 86 -6.94 20.01 2.42
N ASP A 87 -5.96 20.21 3.31
CA ASP A 87 -5.81 19.45 4.57
C ASP A 87 -5.70 17.92 4.36
N LEU A 88 -5.28 17.51 3.15
CA LEU A 88 -5.30 16.12 2.70
C LEU A 88 -4.43 15.21 3.58
N GLU A 89 -3.22 15.64 3.94
CA GLU A 89 -2.35 14.96 4.91
C GLU A 89 -3.10 14.58 6.20
N LYS A 90 -3.79 15.55 6.80
CA LYS A 90 -4.47 15.33 8.09
C LYS A 90 -5.66 14.39 7.94
N ILE A 91 -6.39 14.49 6.84
CA ILE A 91 -7.51 13.58 6.54
C ILE A 91 -6.99 12.15 6.37
N LEU A 92 -5.93 11.96 5.58
CA LEU A 92 -5.34 10.65 5.33
C LEU A 92 -4.74 10.05 6.61
N ARG A 93 -4.02 10.83 7.41
CA ARG A 93 -3.50 10.38 8.72
C ARG A 93 -4.63 9.97 9.66
N SER A 94 -5.72 10.76 9.71
CA SER A 94 -6.88 10.43 10.55
C SER A 94 -7.55 9.13 10.11
N ILE A 95 -7.69 8.88 8.81
CA ILE A 95 -8.16 7.59 8.27
C ILE A 95 -7.18 6.47 8.63
N GLY A 96 -5.86 6.73 8.56
CA GLY A 96 -4.82 5.77 8.93
C GLY A 96 -4.93 5.26 10.36
N ILE A 97 -5.32 6.10 11.31
CA ILE A 97 -5.59 5.68 12.69
C ILE A 97 -6.67 4.58 12.72
N PHE A 98 -7.79 4.77 12.02
CA PHE A 98 -8.83 3.75 11.93
C PHE A 98 -8.34 2.47 11.23
N LEU A 99 -7.62 2.60 10.10
CA LEU A 99 -7.19 1.43 9.32
C LEU A 99 -6.09 0.61 10.02
N SER A 100 -5.26 1.25 10.84
CA SER A 100 -4.18 0.62 11.59
C SER A 100 -4.61 0.04 12.94
N ALA A 101 -5.81 0.39 13.42
CA ALA A 101 -6.32 -0.03 14.71
C ALA A 101 -6.46 -1.55 14.81
N VAL A 102 -5.72 -2.15 15.75
CA VAL A 102 -5.76 -3.59 16.00
C VAL A 102 -7.18 -4.02 16.38
N SER A 103 -7.61 -5.18 15.88
CA SER A 103 -8.93 -5.77 16.10
C SER A 103 -10.11 -4.99 15.49
N SER A 104 -9.85 -4.06 14.54
CA SER A 104 -10.89 -3.27 13.87
C SER A 104 -10.96 -3.45 12.35
N ASN A 105 -11.11 -4.70 11.90
CA ASN A 105 -11.32 -5.00 10.48
C ASN A 105 -12.56 -4.31 9.88
N ARG A 106 -13.53 -3.91 10.71
CA ARG A 106 -14.75 -3.21 10.27
C ARG A 106 -14.43 -1.90 9.54
N TYR A 107 -13.55 -1.07 10.11
CA TYR A 107 -13.18 0.22 9.51
C TYR A 107 -12.52 0.06 8.13
N LEU A 108 -11.66 -0.96 8.01
CA LEU A 108 -11.07 -1.29 6.72
C LEU A 108 -12.14 -1.68 5.70
N ILE A 109 -13.09 -2.54 6.06
CA ILE A 109 -14.17 -2.93 5.16
C ILE A 109 -14.99 -1.72 4.72
N GLU A 110 -15.43 -0.88 5.67
CA GLU A 110 -16.19 0.35 5.38
C GLU A 110 -15.44 1.27 4.41
N PHE A 111 -14.13 1.46 4.61
CA PHE A 111 -13.28 2.27 3.73
C PHE A 111 -13.15 1.67 2.32
N LEU A 112 -13.06 0.35 2.21
CA LEU A 112 -12.94 -0.32 0.92
C LEU A 112 -14.25 -0.32 0.13
N GLU A 113 -15.39 -0.51 0.81
CA GLU A 113 -16.72 -0.55 0.20
C GLU A 113 -17.10 0.75 -0.51
N ILE A 114 -16.65 1.88 0.03
CA ILE A 114 -16.85 3.19 -0.62
C ILE A 114 -15.83 3.49 -1.74
N GLY A 115 -14.92 2.56 -2.05
CA GLY A 115 -13.89 2.75 -3.07
C GLY A 115 -12.67 3.52 -2.59
N GLY A 116 -12.28 3.35 -1.32
CA GLY A 116 -11.12 4.01 -0.74
C GLY A 116 -9.82 3.76 -1.49
N VAL A 117 -9.56 2.52 -1.96
CA VAL A 117 -8.37 2.17 -2.75
C VAL A 117 -8.26 3.00 -4.02
N LEU A 118 -9.36 3.13 -4.77
CA LEU A 118 -9.38 3.93 -6.01
C LEU A 118 -9.04 5.40 -5.72
N THR A 119 -9.61 5.94 -4.63
CA THR A 119 -9.34 7.33 -4.22
C THR A 119 -7.87 7.53 -3.87
N LEU A 120 -7.25 6.60 -3.13
CA LEU A 120 -5.82 6.66 -2.79
C LEU A 120 -4.92 6.56 -4.03
N LEU A 121 -5.25 5.66 -4.97
CA LEU A 121 -4.48 5.51 -6.21
C LEU A 121 -4.60 6.73 -7.13
N GLU A 122 -5.78 7.36 -7.17
CA GLU A 122 -5.98 8.61 -7.92
C GLU A 122 -5.14 9.76 -7.35
N ILE A 123 -5.06 9.89 -6.02
CA ILE A 123 -4.23 10.92 -5.36
C ILE A 123 -2.77 10.88 -5.85
N LEU A 124 -2.21 9.67 -6.01
CA LEU A 124 -0.82 9.51 -6.51
C LEU A 124 -0.62 10.13 -7.90
N GLY A 125 -1.64 10.04 -8.76
CA GLY A 125 -1.62 10.54 -10.13
C GLY A 125 -1.88 12.03 -10.29
N LEU A 126 -2.36 12.73 -9.25
CA LEU A 126 -2.70 14.16 -9.34
C LEU A 126 -1.46 15.06 -9.33
N GLU A 127 -1.22 15.82 -10.38
CA GLU A 127 -0.02 16.67 -10.51
C GLU A 127 0.04 17.80 -9.47
N LYS A 128 -1.12 18.35 -9.07
CA LYS A 128 -1.21 19.53 -8.20
C LYS A 128 -1.11 19.20 -6.71
N ILE A 129 -1.12 17.92 -6.36
CA ILE A 129 -1.04 17.47 -4.97
C ILE A 129 0.43 17.38 -4.56
N LYS A 130 0.76 17.98 -3.42
CA LYS A 130 2.11 17.98 -2.84
C LYS A 130 2.55 16.55 -2.50
N GLU A 131 3.85 16.29 -2.56
CA GLU A 131 4.36 14.93 -2.39
C GLU A 131 4.09 14.34 -1.00
N GLU A 132 4.11 15.15 0.06
CA GLU A 132 3.84 14.64 1.41
C GLU A 132 2.41 14.10 1.56
N ASP A 133 1.41 14.69 0.88
CA ASP A 133 0.04 14.17 0.87
C ASP A 133 -0.04 12.83 0.13
N LYS A 134 0.67 12.71 -0.99
CA LYS A 134 0.74 11.46 -1.77
C LYS A 134 1.42 10.37 -0.97
N ARG A 135 2.48 10.70 -0.23
CA ARG A 135 3.17 9.76 0.66
C ARG A 135 2.23 9.20 1.73
N GLU A 136 1.36 10.03 2.32
CA GLU A 136 0.33 9.52 3.25
C GLU A 136 -0.66 8.56 2.55
N SER A 137 -0.99 8.81 1.28
CA SER A 137 -1.79 7.84 0.50
C SER A 137 -1.07 6.51 0.28
N VAL A 138 0.25 6.55 0.05
CA VAL A 138 1.09 5.33 -0.04
C VAL A 138 1.08 4.56 1.29
N LYS A 139 1.21 5.24 2.43
CA LYS A 139 1.15 4.60 3.75
C LYS A 139 -0.20 3.92 4.00
N LEU A 140 -1.30 4.54 3.61
CA LEU A 140 -2.62 3.88 3.70
C LEU A 140 -2.71 2.64 2.80
N LEU A 141 -2.19 2.70 1.57
CA LEU A 141 -2.11 1.54 0.69
C LEU A 141 -1.24 0.41 1.26
N GLN A 142 -0.14 0.74 1.95
CA GLN A 142 0.70 -0.24 2.65
C GLN A 142 -0.06 -0.90 3.81
N ILE A 143 -0.80 -0.13 4.62
CA ILE A 143 -1.65 -0.67 5.69
C ILE A 143 -2.64 -1.68 5.09
N ILE A 144 -3.36 -1.29 4.04
CA ILE A 144 -4.33 -2.14 3.35
C ILE A 144 -3.67 -3.41 2.78
N ALA A 145 -2.54 -3.27 2.10
CA ALA A 145 -1.80 -4.40 1.51
C ALA A 145 -1.30 -5.37 2.59
N SER A 146 -0.88 -4.85 3.75
CA SER A 146 -0.32 -5.64 4.85
C SER A 146 -1.38 -6.46 5.58
N THR A 147 -2.66 -6.08 5.54
CA THR A 147 -3.75 -6.82 6.17
C THR A 147 -3.95 -8.21 5.57
N GLY A 148 -3.58 -8.43 4.30
CA GLY A 148 -3.58 -9.78 3.73
C GLY A 148 -3.77 -9.85 2.21
N ARG A 149 -3.65 -11.07 1.68
CA ARG A 149 -3.62 -11.34 0.24
C ARG A 149 -4.79 -10.71 -0.53
N LYS A 150 -6.03 -10.89 -0.06
CA LYS A 150 -7.22 -10.36 -0.75
C LYS A 150 -7.18 -8.84 -0.98
N TYR A 151 -6.54 -8.10 -0.07
CA TYR A 151 -6.39 -6.66 -0.16
C TYR A 151 -5.26 -6.26 -1.11
N LYS A 152 -4.16 -7.03 -1.15
CA LYS A 152 -3.11 -6.89 -2.18
C LYS A 152 -3.68 -7.09 -3.58
N GLU A 153 -4.49 -8.13 -3.74
CA GLU A 153 -5.18 -8.45 -4.99
C GLU A 153 -6.10 -7.30 -5.43
N LEU A 154 -6.91 -6.76 -4.51
CA LEU A 154 -7.76 -5.60 -4.77
C LEU A 154 -6.98 -4.37 -5.27
N ILE A 155 -5.84 -4.07 -4.66
CA ILE A 155 -4.96 -2.97 -5.12
C ILE A 155 -4.47 -3.24 -6.55
N CYS A 156 -4.04 -4.47 -6.84
CA CYS A 156 -3.54 -4.83 -8.18
C CYS A 156 -4.65 -4.79 -9.25
N GLU A 157 -5.85 -5.25 -8.92
CA GLU A 157 -7.05 -5.21 -9.78
C GLU A 157 -7.47 -3.77 -10.11
N SER A 158 -7.26 -2.86 -9.17
CA SER A 158 -7.56 -1.43 -9.29
C SER A 158 -6.50 -0.65 -10.07
N TYR A 159 -5.74 -1.31 -10.95
CA TYR A 159 -4.59 -0.75 -11.68
C TYR A 159 -3.46 -0.22 -10.78
N GLY A 160 -3.41 -0.66 -9.51
CA GLY A 160 -2.49 -0.10 -8.51
C GLY A 160 -1.02 -0.22 -8.89
N VAL A 161 -0.59 -1.34 -9.48
CA VAL A 161 0.81 -1.53 -9.90
C VAL A 161 1.26 -0.41 -10.86
N ARG A 162 0.40 -0.03 -11.81
CA ARG A 162 0.71 1.03 -12.78
C ARG A 162 0.82 2.39 -12.07
N SER A 163 -0.20 2.76 -11.30
CA SER A 163 -0.24 4.07 -10.62
C SER A 163 0.90 4.23 -9.61
N ILE A 164 1.22 3.18 -8.86
CA ILE A 164 2.30 3.18 -7.86
C ILE A 164 3.67 3.27 -8.56
N ALA A 165 3.89 2.49 -9.62
CA ALA A 165 5.14 2.55 -10.38
C ALA A 165 5.31 3.93 -11.04
N GLU A 166 4.27 4.47 -11.68
CA GLU A 166 4.32 5.79 -12.29
C GLU A 166 4.64 6.89 -11.25
N PHE A 167 4.10 6.78 -10.04
CA PHE A 167 4.44 7.69 -8.95
C PHE A 167 5.90 7.56 -8.51
N LEU A 168 6.44 6.34 -8.38
CA LEU A 168 7.86 6.08 -8.09
C LEU A 168 8.78 6.77 -9.10
N ALA A 169 8.46 6.65 -10.39
CA ALA A 169 9.26 7.22 -11.47
C ALA A 169 9.27 8.76 -11.48
N LYS A 170 8.16 9.39 -11.08
CA LYS A 170 7.98 10.85 -11.12
C LYS A 170 8.41 11.55 -9.83
N SER A 171 8.38 10.83 -8.70
CA SER A 171 8.65 11.44 -7.40
C SER A 171 10.09 11.97 -7.30
N GLN A 172 10.26 13.09 -6.61
CA GLN A 172 11.56 13.75 -6.41
C GLN A 172 12.12 13.53 -4.99
N SER A 173 11.28 13.17 -4.02
CA SER A 173 11.70 12.83 -2.67
C SER A 173 12.16 11.37 -2.56
N GLU A 174 13.43 11.15 -2.18
CA GLU A 174 13.95 9.80 -1.93
C GLU A 174 13.18 9.06 -0.84
N GLU A 175 12.80 9.75 0.24
CA GLU A 175 11.98 9.19 1.33
C GLU A 175 10.65 8.67 0.79
N THR A 176 10.00 9.45 -0.08
CA THR A 176 8.74 9.04 -0.72
C THR A 176 8.95 7.85 -1.66
N GLN A 177 10.04 7.85 -2.44
CA GLN A 177 10.37 6.74 -3.33
C GLN A 177 10.63 5.44 -2.56
N GLU A 178 11.27 5.51 -1.38
CA GLU A 178 11.49 4.36 -0.49
C GLU A 178 10.16 3.79 0.04
N GLU A 179 9.23 4.63 0.49
CA GLU A 179 7.89 4.19 0.89
C GLU A 179 7.13 3.51 -0.27
N VAL A 180 7.25 4.06 -1.48
CA VAL A 180 6.65 3.47 -2.67
C VAL A 180 7.28 2.12 -3.02
N GLN A 181 8.60 1.99 -2.85
CA GLN A 181 9.32 0.74 -3.05
C GLN A 181 8.85 -0.34 -2.06
N ILE A 182 8.67 0.01 -0.79
CA ILE A 182 8.13 -0.88 0.26
C ILE A 182 6.73 -1.39 -0.13
N LEU A 183 5.89 -0.51 -0.68
CA LEU A 183 4.56 -0.91 -1.15
C LEU A 183 4.63 -1.90 -2.33
N LEU A 184 5.48 -1.64 -3.33
CA LEU A 184 5.67 -2.57 -4.46
C LEU A 184 6.21 -3.93 -4.00
N ASP A 185 7.17 -3.94 -3.07
CA ASP A 185 7.69 -5.17 -2.48
C ASP A 185 6.62 -5.91 -1.65
N THR A 186 5.78 -5.18 -0.92
CA THR A 186 4.64 -5.74 -0.19
C THR A 186 3.63 -6.40 -1.14
N LEU A 187 3.34 -5.79 -2.28
CA LEU A 187 2.42 -6.33 -3.29
C LEU A 187 2.96 -7.59 -3.98
N LEU A 188 4.28 -7.76 -4.04
CA LEU A 188 4.95 -8.92 -4.60
C LEU A 188 4.86 -10.15 -3.68
N HIS A 189 5.07 -9.96 -2.37
CA HIS A 189 5.14 -11.05 -1.40
C HIS A 189 3.76 -11.61 -1.03
N GLY A 190 3.61 -12.94 -1.08
CA GLY A 190 2.37 -13.63 -0.69
C GLY A 190 1.18 -13.42 -1.64
N ASN A 191 1.42 -12.91 -2.86
CA ASN A 191 0.43 -12.53 -3.86
C ASN A 191 0.65 -13.21 -5.23
N PRO A 192 0.55 -14.55 -5.32
CA PRO A 192 0.94 -15.30 -6.52
C PRO A 192 0.17 -14.89 -7.79
N LYS A 193 -1.09 -14.46 -7.65
CA LYS A 193 -1.95 -14.04 -8.77
C LYS A 193 -1.38 -12.84 -9.53
N TYR A 194 -0.74 -11.90 -8.82
CA TYR A 194 -0.27 -10.63 -9.40
C TYR A 194 1.25 -10.43 -9.37
N GLN A 195 2.04 -11.40 -8.88
CA GLN A 195 3.50 -11.34 -8.89
C GLN A 195 4.09 -10.97 -10.27
N ASN A 196 3.58 -11.59 -11.33
CA ASN A 196 4.02 -11.27 -12.70
C ASN A 196 3.64 -9.85 -13.14
N GLN A 197 2.50 -9.32 -12.66
CA GLN A 197 2.10 -7.94 -12.95
C GLN A 197 3.05 -6.97 -12.25
N VAL A 198 3.33 -7.17 -10.96
CA VAL A 198 4.28 -6.34 -10.19
C VAL A 198 5.67 -6.40 -10.83
N TYR A 199 6.14 -7.60 -11.18
CA TYR A 199 7.43 -7.79 -11.85
C TYR A 199 7.54 -7.04 -13.18
N LYS A 200 6.53 -7.12 -14.04
CA LYS A 200 6.47 -6.35 -15.29
C LYS A 200 6.42 -4.84 -15.04
N GLY A 201 5.68 -4.41 -14.01
CA GLY A 201 5.64 -3.01 -13.58
C GLY A 201 7.01 -2.49 -13.17
N LEU A 202 7.78 -3.29 -12.42
CA LEU A 202 9.15 -2.95 -12.03
C LEU A 202 10.11 -2.89 -13.23
N ILE A 203 10.00 -3.81 -14.20
CA ILE A 203 10.80 -3.75 -15.44
C ILE A 203 10.50 -2.45 -16.20
N ALA A 204 9.23 -2.04 -16.26
CA ALA A 204 8.83 -0.81 -16.93
C ALA A 204 9.37 0.48 -16.26
N LEU A 205 9.91 0.40 -15.04
CA LEU A 205 10.59 1.52 -14.36
C LEU A 205 12.04 1.68 -14.76
N LEU A 206 12.70 0.65 -15.26
CA LEU A 206 14.12 0.70 -15.62
C LEU A 206 14.46 1.80 -16.64
N PRO A 207 13.64 2.15 -17.64
CA PRO A 207 13.93 3.26 -18.54
C PRO A 207 13.58 4.66 -17.98
N CYS A 208 13.14 4.80 -16.71
CA CYS A 208 12.77 6.11 -16.18
C CYS A 208 14.00 7.03 -15.96
N GLY A 209 13.76 8.34 -15.90
CA GLY A 209 14.82 9.34 -15.74
C GLY A 209 15.34 9.53 -14.31
N SER A 210 14.79 8.82 -13.32
CA SER A 210 15.17 8.93 -11.91
C SER A 210 16.14 7.81 -11.52
N PRO A 211 17.43 8.10 -11.24
CA PRO A 211 18.40 7.07 -10.87
C PRO A 211 18.02 6.32 -9.60
N LYS A 212 17.52 7.04 -8.59
CA LYS A 212 17.05 6.43 -7.34
C LYS A 212 15.86 5.50 -7.58
N ALA A 213 14.89 5.88 -8.42
CA ALA A 213 13.77 5.01 -8.77
C ALA A 213 14.23 3.75 -9.53
N GLN A 214 15.20 3.88 -10.46
CA GLN A 214 15.81 2.73 -11.14
C GLN A 214 16.50 1.80 -10.14
N GLN A 215 17.29 2.35 -9.22
CA GLN A 215 17.98 1.59 -8.18
C GLN A 215 16.98 0.81 -7.30
N LEU A 216 15.96 1.48 -6.79
CA LEU A 216 14.91 0.86 -5.97
C LEU A 216 14.14 -0.22 -6.74
N ALA A 217 13.82 0.03 -8.02
CA ALA A 217 13.17 -0.96 -8.88
C ALA A 217 14.06 -2.21 -9.07
N LEU A 218 15.37 -2.04 -9.29
CA LEU A 218 16.33 -3.15 -9.43
C LEU A 218 16.45 -3.96 -8.14
N GLN A 219 16.45 -3.30 -6.97
CA GLN A 219 16.47 -3.98 -5.68
C GLN A 219 15.23 -4.87 -5.49
N THR A 220 14.04 -4.36 -5.80
CA THR A 220 12.81 -5.14 -5.73
C THR A 220 12.76 -6.23 -6.80
N LEU A 221 13.26 -5.99 -8.02
CA LEU A 221 13.36 -7.00 -9.07
C LEU A 221 14.24 -8.19 -8.65
N ARG A 222 15.34 -7.95 -7.94
CA ARG A 222 16.18 -9.01 -7.41
C ARG A 222 15.40 -9.90 -6.45
N THR A 223 14.61 -9.31 -5.55
CA THR A 223 13.73 -10.07 -4.64
C THR A 223 12.66 -10.82 -5.44
N ALA A 224 12.02 -10.18 -6.42
CA ALA A 224 11.00 -10.78 -7.27
C ALA A 224 11.50 -11.97 -8.08
N GLN A 225 12.72 -11.91 -8.61
CA GLN A 225 13.32 -13.00 -9.37
C GLN A 225 13.49 -14.27 -8.52
N SER A 226 13.78 -14.12 -7.22
CA SER A 226 13.89 -15.27 -6.31
C SER A 226 12.55 -15.99 -6.12
N ILE A 227 11.45 -15.23 -6.16
CA ILE A 227 10.07 -15.70 -5.96
C ILE A 227 9.50 -16.30 -7.26
N ILE A 228 9.64 -15.60 -8.38
CA ILE A 228 9.06 -15.99 -9.68
C ILE A 228 9.85 -17.14 -10.32
N GLY A 229 11.16 -17.20 -10.08
CA GLY A 229 12.04 -18.27 -10.57
C GLY A 229 12.34 -18.22 -12.07
N ALA A 230 11.38 -17.82 -12.90
CA ALA A 230 11.55 -17.65 -14.34
C ALA A 230 11.82 -16.18 -14.72
N THR A 231 12.87 -15.96 -15.50
CA THR A 231 13.24 -14.62 -15.98
C THR A 231 12.40 -14.24 -17.20
N HIS A 232 11.71 -13.09 -17.15
CA HIS A 232 11.03 -12.56 -18.33
C HIS A 232 12.04 -12.00 -19.34
N PRO A 233 11.97 -12.34 -20.64
CA PRO A 233 12.96 -11.91 -21.64
C PRO A 233 13.20 -10.39 -21.70
N SER A 234 12.15 -9.59 -21.48
CA SER A 234 12.24 -8.12 -21.53
C SER A 234 13.15 -7.51 -20.45
N ILE A 235 13.56 -8.27 -19.43
CA ILE A 235 14.51 -7.74 -18.43
C ILE A 235 15.91 -7.57 -19.02
N VAL A 236 16.27 -8.36 -20.05
CA VAL A 236 17.63 -8.39 -20.60
C VAL A 236 17.99 -7.03 -21.20
N ASP A 237 17.16 -6.52 -22.11
CA ASP A 237 17.40 -5.23 -22.77
C ASP A 237 17.40 -4.07 -21.77
N CYS A 238 16.50 -4.11 -20.79
CA CYS A 238 16.44 -3.09 -19.75
C CYS A 238 17.66 -3.11 -18.84
N VAL A 239 18.16 -4.28 -18.44
CA VAL A 239 19.38 -4.42 -17.61
C VAL A 239 20.62 -4.00 -18.41
N LEU A 240 20.71 -4.35 -19.70
CA LEU A 240 21.79 -3.87 -20.56
C LEU A 240 21.81 -2.34 -20.65
N THR A 241 20.64 -1.70 -20.75
CA THR A 241 20.51 -0.24 -20.75
C THR A 241 20.98 0.35 -19.41
N VAL A 242 20.54 -0.23 -18.29
CA VAL A 242 20.94 0.16 -16.92
C VAL A 242 22.46 0.06 -16.71
N LEU A 243 23.11 -0.99 -17.23
CA LEU A 243 24.56 -1.18 -17.13
C LEU A 243 25.35 -0.12 -17.91
N GLY A 244 24.75 0.49 -18.94
CA GLY A 244 25.34 1.58 -19.71
C GLY A 244 25.12 2.98 -19.12
N THR A 245 24.37 3.12 -18.03
CA THR A 245 24.11 4.43 -17.39
C THR A 245 25.37 4.99 -16.71
N MET A 246 25.47 6.31 -16.51
CA MET A 246 26.61 6.91 -15.76
C MET A 246 26.41 6.89 -14.23
N HIS A 247 25.26 6.39 -13.75
CA HIS A 247 24.90 6.36 -12.33
C HIS A 247 25.45 5.09 -11.68
N LEU A 248 26.42 5.25 -10.77
CA LEU A 248 27.15 4.11 -10.18
C LEU A 248 26.24 3.21 -9.33
N GLU A 249 25.31 3.80 -8.55
CA GLU A 249 24.34 3.04 -7.76
C GLU A 249 23.42 2.18 -8.64
N VAL A 250 22.99 2.71 -9.78
CA VAL A 250 22.14 2.03 -10.76
C VAL A 250 22.90 0.90 -11.45
N GLN A 251 24.13 1.17 -11.93
CA GLN A 251 24.98 0.14 -12.51
C GLN A 251 25.27 -1.00 -11.53
N TYR A 252 25.54 -0.68 -10.26
CA TYR A 252 25.87 -1.66 -9.22
C TYR A 252 24.70 -2.61 -8.96
N GLU A 253 23.48 -2.09 -8.82
CA GLU A 253 22.29 -2.92 -8.67
C GLU A 253 21.96 -3.68 -9.95
N GLY A 254 22.19 -3.10 -11.13
CA GLY A 254 22.05 -3.79 -12.42
C GLY A 254 22.94 -5.03 -12.53
N ARG A 255 24.21 -4.91 -12.10
CA ARG A 255 25.14 -6.06 -12.03
C ARG A 255 24.63 -7.14 -11.09
N LYS A 256 24.17 -6.76 -9.88
CA LYS A 256 23.61 -7.72 -8.92
C LYS A 256 22.35 -8.43 -9.43
N ALA A 257 21.48 -7.70 -10.12
CA ALA A 257 20.28 -8.27 -10.72
C ALA A 257 20.64 -9.29 -11.82
N SER A 258 21.67 -9.00 -12.62
CA SER A 258 22.16 -9.91 -13.68
C SER A 258 22.85 -11.17 -13.15
N SER A 259 23.49 -11.11 -11.97
CA SER A 259 24.25 -12.22 -11.40
C SER A 259 23.41 -13.21 -10.57
N SER A 260 22.08 -13.09 -10.56
CA SER A 260 21.23 -13.94 -9.72
C SER A 260 21.23 -15.40 -10.22
N PRO A 261 21.52 -16.41 -9.36
CA PRO A 261 21.93 -17.77 -9.80
C PRO A 261 20.93 -18.56 -10.65
N LYS A 262 19.65 -18.15 -10.71
CA LYS A 262 18.62 -18.87 -11.47
C LYS A 262 18.58 -18.50 -12.97
N ALA A 263 19.10 -17.34 -13.38
CA ALA A 263 19.14 -16.96 -14.79
C ALA A 263 20.20 -17.73 -15.60
N ALA A 264 21.22 -18.27 -14.93
CA ALA A 264 22.29 -19.04 -15.58
C ALA A 264 21.86 -20.47 -15.97
N ALA A 265 20.77 -21.01 -15.38
CA ALA A 265 20.35 -22.38 -15.61
C ALA A 265 19.59 -22.60 -16.94
N THR A 266 19.13 -21.53 -17.61
CA THR A 266 18.39 -21.62 -18.88
C THR A 266 19.25 -21.41 -20.13
N ALA A 267 20.54 -21.09 -20.00
CA ALA A 267 21.40 -20.74 -21.14
C ALA A 267 22.38 -21.85 -21.60
N HIS A 268 22.49 -22.99 -20.93
CA HIS A 268 23.40 -24.06 -21.32
C HIS A 268 22.73 -25.44 -21.40
N SER A 269 22.23 -25.75 -22.59
CA SER A 269 22.17 -27.12 -23.11
C SER A 269 22.42 -27.07 -24.61
N PRO A 270 23.66 -27.32 -25.08
CA PRO A 270 23.90 -27.58 -26.50
C PRO A 270 23.24 -28.92 -26.83
N LYS A 271 22.24 -28.91 -27.72
CA LYS A 271 21.74 -30.15 -28.33
C LYS A 271 22.87 -30.78 -29.15
N SER A 272 23.37 -31.91 -28.70
CA SER A 272 24.23 -32.80 -29.49
C SER A 272 23.43 -33.31 -30.72
N PRO A 273 23.99 -33.28 -31.94
CA PRO A 273 23.33 -33.88 -33.09
C PRO A 273 23.52 -35.40 -33.04
N SER A 274 22.42 -36.15 -32.88
CA SER A 274 22.42 -37.59 -33.04
C SER A 274 22.54 -37.94 -34.52
N ASN A 275 23.71 -38.44 -34.92
CA ASN A 275 23.95 -39.05 -36.23
C ASN A 275 23.02 -40.26 -36.43
N HIS A 276 22.21 -40.19 -37.48
CA HIS A 276 21.65 -41.38 -38.12
C HIS A 276 22.79 -42.25 -38.66
N LYS A 277 22.83 -43.51 -38.22
CA LYS A 277 23.46 -44.60 -38.96
C LYS A 277 22.43 -45.71 -39.11
N GLU A 278 21.96 -45.90 -40.33
CA GLU A 278 21.36 -47.16 -40.80
C GLU A 278 22.38 -48.30 -40.66
N PRO A 279 21.92 -49.54 -40.38
CA PRO A 279 22.66 -50.72 -40.75
C PRO A 279 22.00 -51.41 -41.96
N VAL A 280 22.78 -51.59 -43.02
CA VAL A 280 22.49 -52.47 -44.15
C VAL A 280 23.37 -53.73 -44.03
N ALA A 281 22.75 -54.88 -44.30
CA ALA A 281 23.27 -56.23 -44.59
C ALA A 281 23.91 -57.02 -43.43
N GLU A 282 23.42 -58.19 -42.99
CA GLU A 282 23.05 -59.46 -43.65
C GLU A 282 24.21 -60.49 -43.69
N CYS A 283 23.87 -61.73 -43.29
CA CYS A 283 24.54 -63.02 -43.51
C CYS A 283 25.76 -63.46 -42.66
N LEU A 284 25.55 -64.47 -41.77
CA LEU A 284 26.07 -65.86 -41.87
C LEU A 284 26.17 -66.58 -40.50
N LYS A 285 25.19 -67.45 -40.21
CA LYS A 285 25.33 -68.89 -39.89
C LYS A 285 24.03 -69.45 -39.33
#